data_AF-A0A533S0U6-F1
#
_entry.id   AF-A0A533S0U6-F1
#
_cell.length_a   1.000
_cell.length_b   1.000
_cell.length_c   1.000
_cell.angle_alpha   90.00
_cell.angle_beta   90.00
_cell.angle_gamma   90.00
#
_symmetry.space_group_name_H-M   'P 1'
#
loop_
_entity.id
_entity.type
_entity.pdbx_description
1 polymer ?
#
loop_
_entity_poly.entity_id
_entity_poly.type
_entity_poly.pdbx_seq_one_letter_code
_entity_poly.pdbx_strand_id
1 'polypeptide(L)'
;RATAAAFGVFLIGLTGTFAAAYGLTSSPQYCTSTCHSMDTPSSSWEQSAHANVSCVRCHEGRPWISAPQAIVLRMHDLSREFGYNDFRDLRVPSRNCLDCHARVLDVSLEARNGDPFTHRQVLDTRTRCNDCHGDQGHEQSRAE
;
A
#
# COMPACT_ATOMS: atom_id res chain seq x y z
N ARG A 1 10.55 33.99 -26.07
CA ARG A 1 9.14 33.95 -25.60
C ARG A 1 8.43 32.70 -26.13
N ALA A 2 8.42 32.44 -27.45
CA ALA A 2 7.84 31.21 -28.01
C ALA A 2 8.49 29.91 -27.51
N THR A 3 9.82 29.89 -27.33
CA THR A 3 10.58 28.75 -26.79
C THR A 3 10.22 28.42 -25.33
N ALA A 4 10.02 29.43 -24.49
CA ALA A 4 9.59 29.24 -23.10
C ALA A 4 8.14 28.73 -23.02
N ALA A 5 7.25 29.19 -23.90
CA ALA A 5 5.88 28.70 -23.98
C ALA A 5 5.82 27.24 -24.47
N ALA A 6 6.59 26.90 -25.51
CA ALA A 6 6.69 25.53 -26.01
C ALA A 6 7.26 24.57 -24.95
N PHE A 7 8.29 25.00 -24.22
CA PHE A 7 8.85 24.23 -23.10
C PHE A 7 7.85 24.04 -21.97
N GLY A 8 7.09 25.08 -21.61
CA GLY A 8 6.02 24.99 -20.61
C GLY A 8 4.93 24.00 -20.99
N VAL A 9 4.44 24.06 -22.24
CA VAL A 9 3.44 23.10 -22.76
C VAL A 9 3.99 21.67 -22.75
N PHE A 10 5.25 21.47 -23.12
CA PHE A 10 5.90 20.17 -23.08
C PHE A 10 5.98 19.58 -21.66
N LEU A 11 6.40 20.38 -20.67
CA LEU A 11 6.44 19.95 -19.28
C LEU A 11 5.05 19.61 -18.72
N ILE A 12 4.04 20.42 -19.04
CA ILE A 12 2.65 20.15 -18.66
C ILE A 12 2.17 18.84 -19.30
N GLY A 13 2.48 18.64 -20.58
CA GLY A 13 2.18 17.39 -21.28
C GLY A 13 2.82 16.18 -20.60
N LEU A 14 4.12 16.22 -20.33
CA LEU A 14 4.84 15.14 -19.66
C LEU A 14 4.29 14.82 -18.28
N THR A 15 4.05 15.84 -17.45
CA THR A 15 3.51 15.67 -16.10
C THR A 15 2.08 15.12 -16.14
N GLY A 16 1.26 15.57 -17.08
CA GLY A 16 -0.10 15.05 -17.30
C GLY A 16 -0.10 13.59 -17.72
N THR A 17 0.75 13.21 -18.69
CA THR A 17 0.88 11.81 -19.14
C THR A 17 1.37 10.92 -18.01
N PHE A 18 2.40 11.34 -17.27
CA PHE A 18 2.90 10.61 -16.11
C PHE A 18 1.81 10.41 -15.05
N ALA A 19 1.06 11.47 -14.73
CA ALA A 19 -0.02 11.39 -13.75
C ALA A 19 -1.12 10.43 -14.19
N ALA A 20 -1.54 10.49 -15.45
CA ALA A 20 -2.53 9.57 -15.99
C ALA A 20 -2.05 8.11 -15.93
N ALA A 21 -0.81 7.85 -16.35
CA ALA A 21 -0.22 6.51 -16.30
C ALA A 21 -0.10 5.99 -14.86
N TYR A 22 0.36 6.82 -13.92
CA TYR A 22 0.45 6.45 -12.51
C TYR A 22 -0.93 6.14 -11.93
N GLY A 23 -1.95 6.96 -12.23
CA GLY A 23 -3.33 6.73 -11.77
C GLY A 23 -3.91 5.41 -12.28
N LEU A 24 -3.75 5.12 -13.58
CA LEU A 24 -4.22 3.88 -14.19
C LEU A 24 -3.56 2.64 -13.57
N THR A 25 -2.24 2.67 -13.46
CA THR A 25 -1.42 1.57 -12.89
C THR A 25 -1.53 1.45 -11.36
N SER A 26 -2.26 2.36 -10.70
CA SER A 26 -2.57 2.31 -9.27
C SER A 26 -3.96 1.74 -8.97
N SER A 27 -4.73 1.41 -10.01
CA SER A 27 -6.08 0.86 -9.85
C SER A 27 -6.05 -0.61 -9.44
N PRO A 28 -7.01 -1.08 -8.61
CA PRO A 28 -7.15 -2.52 -8.33
C PRO A 28 -7.28 -3.33 -9.62
N GLN A 29 -8.06 -2.85 -10.59
CA GLN A 29 -8.27 -3.54 -11.87
C GLN A 29 -6.97 -3.79 -12.60
N TYR A 30 -6.04 -2.82 -12.61
CA TYR A 30 -4.73 -3.02 -13.22
C TYR A 30 -3.96 -4.14 -12.50
N CYS A 31 -3.90 -4.11 -11.17
CA CYS A 31 -3.21 -5.11 -10.38
C CYS A 31 -3.83 -6.52 -10.55
N THR A 32 -5.16 -6.64 -10.54
CA THR A 32 -5.85 -7.94 -10.59
C THR A 32 -5.87 -8.59 -11.97
N SER A 33 -5.74 -7.82 -13.05
CA SER A 33 -5.87 -8.34 -14.42
C SER A 33 -4.57 -8.43 -15.21
N THR A 34 -3.50 -7.77 -14.76
CA THR A 34 -2.24 -7.70 -15.52
C THR A 34 -1.31 -8.87 -15.21
N CYS A 35 -1.21 -9.27 -13.94
CA CYS A 35 -0.27 -10.29 -13.48
C CYS A 35 -1.03 -11.43 -12.82
N HIS A 36 -0.84 -12.66 -13.30
CA HIS A 36 -1.42 -13.86 -12.68
C HIS A 36 -0.92 -14.11 -11.25
N SER A 37 0.26 -13.60 -10.88
CA SER A 37 0.80 -13.67 -9.52
C SER A 37 -0.08 -12.92 -8.52
N MET A 38 -0.97 -12.05 -9.02
CA MET A 38 -1.92 -11.32 -8.22
C MET A 38 -3.26 -12.05 -8.03
N ASP A 39 -3.53 -13.18 -8.68
CA ASP A 39 -4.84 -13.85 -8.63
C ASP A 39 -5.27 -14.17 -7.19
N THR A 40 -4.42 -14.90 -6.45
CA THR A 40 -4.69 -15.26 -5.05
C THR A 40 -4.80 -14.06 -4.11
N PRO A 41 -3.82 -13.13 -4.04
CA PRO A 41 -3.92 -11.99 -3.14
C PRO A 41 -5.09 -11.06 -3.49
N SER A 42 -5.47 -10.97 -4.78
CA SER A 42 -6.64 -10.18 -5.21
C SER A 42 -7.95 -10.80 -4.75
N SER A 43 -8.11 -12.11 -4.94
CA SER A 43 -9.32 -12.82 -4.50
C SER A 43 -9.50 -12.74 -2.97
N SER A 44 -8.42 -12.83 -2.22
CA SER A 44 -8.46 -12.65 -0.76
C SER A 44 -8.83 -11.21 -0.37
N TRP A 45 -8.24 -10.22 -1.04
CA TRP A 45 -8.57 -8.80 -0.83
C TRP A 45 -10.05 -8.50 -1.08
N GLU A 46 -10.64 -9.05 -2.14
CA GLU A 46 -12.06 -8.89 -2.48
C GLU A 46 -13.01 -9.41 -1.38
N GLN A 47 -12.55 -10.38 -0.58
CA GLN A 47 -13.31 -10.96 0.53
C GLN A 47 -13.02 -10.28 1.88
N SER A 48 -12.03 -9.40 1.94
CA SER A 48 -11.59 -8.74 3.16
C SER A 48 -12.47 -7.54 3.53
N ALA A 49 -12.32 -7.05 4.76
CA ALA A 49 -12.95 -5.80 5.21
C ALA A 49 -12.47 -4.56 4.41
N HIS A 50 -11.37 -4.69 3.66
CA HIS A 50 -10.75 -3.64 2.86
C HIS A 50 -11.00 -3.77 1.35
N ALA A 51 -11.97 -4.58 0.92
CA ALA A 51 -12.32 -4.78 -0.50
C ALA A 51 -12.68 -3.47 -1.27
N ASN A 52 -13.01 -2.40 -0.55
CA ASN A 52 -13.27 -1.07 -1.14
C ASN A 52 -12.08 -0.10 -1.06
N VAL A 53 -10.91 -0.57 -0.61
CA VAL A 53 -9.67 0.20 -0.49
C VAL A 53 -8.70 -0.25 -1.56
N SER A 54 -8.27 0.66 -2.44
CA SER A 54 -7.35 0.32 -3.52
C SER A 54 -6.02 -0.23 -3.01
N CYS A 55 -5.45 -1.23 -3.68
CA CYS A 55 -4.22 -1.95 -3.30
C CYS A 55 -3.07 -1.00 -2.87
N VAL A 56 -2.86 0.07 -3.65
CA VAL A 56 -1.77 1.05 -3.42
C VAL A 56 -1.90 1.81 -2.10
N ARG A 57 -3.09 1.93 -1.51
CA ARG A 57 -3.25 2.61 -0.21
C ARG A 57 -2.51 1.88 0.91
N CYS A 58 -2.46 0.55 0.81
CA CYS A 58 -1.72 -0.29 1.73
C CYS A 58 -0.28 -0.54 1.26
N HIS A 59 -0.06 -0.80 -0.03
CA HIS A 59 1.26 -1.20 -0.52
C HIS A 59 2.21 -0.05 -0.86
N GLU A 60 1.67 1.14 -1.19
CA GLU A 60 2.45 2.33 -1.56
C GLU A 60 2.20 3.50 -0.59
N GLY A 61 1.04 3.55 0.07
CA GLY A 61 0.62 4.63 0.97
C GLY A 61 -0.22 5.69 0.26
N ARG A 62 -0.11 6.96 0.68
CA ARG A 62 -0.86 8.06 0.06
C ARG A 62 -0.38 8.30 -1.38
N PRO A 63 -1.28 8.23 -2.38
CA PRO A 63 -0.94 8.52 -3.76
C PRO A 63 -0.30 9.90 -3.89
N TRP A 64 0.61 10.06 -4.85
CA TRP A 64 1.41 11.26 -5.14
C TRP A 64 2.48 11.60 -4.10
N ILE A 65 2.18 11.48 -2.81
CA ILE A 65 3.17 11.71 -1.74
C ILE A 65 4.21 10.59 -1.75
N SER A 66 3.75 9.34 -1.86
CA SER A 66 4.63 8.17 -1.91
C SER A 66 5.14 7.84 -3.33
N ALA A 67 4.77 8.61 -4.36
CA ALA A 67 5.02 8.23 -5.76
C ALA A 67 6.50 7.91 -6.07
N PRO A 68 7.51 8.67 -5.60
CA PRO A 68 8.91 8.33 -5.87
C PRO A 68 9.31 6.97 -5.29
N GLN A 69 8.89 6.66 -4.06
CA GLN A 69 9.15 5.37 -3.42
C GLN A 69 8.36 4.26 -4.11
N ALA A 70 7.10 4.51 -4.44
CA ALA A 70 6.23 3.58 -5.14
C ALA A 70 6.81 3.12 -6.48
N ILE A 71 7.40 4.02 -7.27
CA ILE A 71 8.04 3.67 -8.55
C ILE A 71 9.19 2.68 -8.32
N VAL A 72 10.01 2.89 -7.29
CA VAL A 72 11.10 1.97 -6.94
C VAL A 72 10.55 0.60 -6.53
N LEU A 73 9.52 0.57 -5.68
CA LEU A 73 8.86 -0.66 -5.25
C LEU A 73 8.28 -1.43 -6.45
N ARG A 74 7.61 -0.74 -7.38
CA ARG A 74 7.09 -1.33 -8.61
C ARG A 74 8.17 -1.90 -9.51
N MET A 75 9.34 -1.25 -9.61
CA MET A 75 10.46 -1.80 -10.39
C MET A 75 11.01 -3.08 -9.76
N HIS A 76 11.08 -3.15 -8.43
CA HIS A 76 11.44 -4.38 -7.74
C HIS A 76 10.42 -5.49 -8.01
N ASP A 77 9.13 -5.20 -7.88
CA ASP A 77 8.08 -6.19 -8.10
C ASP A 77 8.08 -6.68 -9.56
N LEU A 78 8.23 -5.77 -10.53
CA LEU A 78 8.41 -6.15 -11.93
C LEU A 78 9.65 -7.03 -12.14
N SER A 79 10.77 -6.72 -11.50
CA SER A 79 11.99 -7.53 -11.63
C SER A 79 11.80 -8.95 -11.09
N ARG A 80 11.00 -9.13 -10.03
CA ARG A 80 10.67 -10.45 -9.49
C ARG A 80 9.89 -11.29 -10.48
N GLU A 81 8.94 -10.68 -11.18
CA GLU A 81 8.17 -11.38 -12.22
C GLU A 81 9.07 -11.87 -13.37
N PHE A 82 10.24 -11.24 -13.58
CA PHE A 82 11.26 -11.69 -14.53
C PHE A 82 12.31 -12.64 -13.93
N GLY A 83 12.10 -13.14 -12.71
CA GLY A 83 12.98 -14.13 -12.06
C GLY A 83 14.20 -13.55 -11.35
N TYR A 84 14.26 -12.23 -11.14
CA TYR A 84 15.30 -11.62 -10.30
C TYR A 84 14.96 -11.82 -8.82
N ASN A 85 15.87 -12.46 -8.09
CA ASN A 85 15.74 -12.67 -6.65
C ASN A 85 16.34 -11.49 -5.88
N ASP A 86 15.51 -10.50 -5.58
CA ASP A 86 15.82 -9.52 -4.53
C ASP A 86 15.03 -9.82 -3.25
N PHE A 87 15.68 -9.68 -2.10
CA PHE A 87 15.02 -9.78 -0.81
C PHE A 87 14.37 -8.43 -0.48
N ARG A 88 13.04 -8.43 -0.33
CA ARG A 88 12.28 -7.28 0.18
C ARG A 88 11.27 -7.76 1.20
N ASP A 89 11.11 -6.96 2.24
CA ASP A 89 10.00 -7.09 3.17
C ASP A 89 8.71 -6.59 2.51
N LEU A 90 7.82 -7.52 2.15
CA LEU A 90 6.51 -7.22 1.56
C LEU A 90 5.44 -6.84 2.60
N ARG A 91 5.78 -6.85 3.91
CA ARG A 91 4.84 -6.46 4.95
C ARG A 91 4.51 -4.97 4.85
N VAL A 92 3.22 -4.67 4.87
CA VAL A 92 2.69 -3.30 4.84
C VAL A 92 3.19 -2.50 6.07
N PRO A 93 3.75 -1.29 5.89
CA PRO A 93 4.20 -0.48 7.01
C PRO A 93 3.00 0.13 7.76
N SER A 94 3.07 0.19 9.09
CA SER A 94 1.98 0.67 9.95
C SER A 94 1.52 2.09 9.67
N ARG A 95 2.37 2.94 9.10
CA ARG A 95 1.99 4.29 8.67
C ARG A 95 0.82 4.28 7.67
N ASN A 96 0.75 3.27 6.81
CA ASN A 96 -0.31 3.14 5.81
C ASN A 96 -1.64 2.75 6.48
N CYS A 97 -1.60 1.95 7.55
CA CYS A 97 -2.78 1.68 8.38
C CYS A 97 -3.26 2.97 9.09
N LEU A 98 -2.31 3.73 9.64
CA LEU A 98 -2.58 4.96 10.38
C LEU A 98 -3.11 6.11 9.53
N ASP A 99 -2.98 6.04 8.20
CA ASP A 99 -3.61 7.01 7.30
C ASP A 99 -5.14 7.07 7.45
N CYS A 100 -5.75 5.93 7.80
CA CYS A 100 -7.18 5.82 8.07
C CYS A 100 -7.48 5.58 9.56
N HIS A 101 -6.61 4.84 10.26
CA HIS A 101 -6.83 4.39 11.63
C HIS A 101 -6.11 5.22 12.70
N ALA A 102 -5.65 6.44 12.41
CA ALA A 102 -4.91 7.27 13.36
C ALA A 102 -5.55 7.37 14.77
N ARG A 103 -6.88 7.39 14.84
CA ARG A 103 -7.64 7.51 16.10
C ARG A 103 -7.46 6.31 17.04
N VAL A 104 -7.11 5.13 16.52
CA VAL A 104 -6.94 3.91 17.32
C VAL A 104 -5.78 4.00 18.31
N LEU A 105 -4.83 4.90 18.05
CA LEU A 105 -3.66 5.13 18.90
C LEU A 105 -4.03 5.61 20.31
N ASP A 106 -5.15 6.33 20.42
CA ASP A 106 -5.62 6.97 21.65
C ASP A 106 -6.73 6.19 22.36
N VAL A 107 -7.24 5.12 21.75
CA VAL A 107 -8.31 4.32 22.34
C VAL A 107 -7.77 3.57 23.55
N SER A 108 -8.40 3.78 24.71
CA SER A 108 -8.13 3.01 25.93
C SER A 108 -8.71 1.61 25.79
N LEU A 109 -7.86 0.61 25.97
CA LEU A 109 -8.15 -0.81 25.98
C LEU A 109 -7.77 -1.40 27.34
N GLU A 110 -8.22 -2.62 27.61
CA GLU A 110 -7.88 -3.34 28.83
C GLU A 110 -6.91 -4.49 28.50
N ALA A 111 -5.78 -4.52 29.18
CA ALA A 111 -4.81 -5.62 29.06
C ALA A 111 -5.31 -6.87 29.78
N ARG A 112 -4.69 -8.03 29.53
CA ARG A 112 -5.07 -9.30 30.17
C ARG A 112 -5.00 -9.29 31.70
N ASN A 113 -4.18 -8.42 32.28
CA ASN A 113 -4.03 -8.24 33.71
C ASN A 113 -5.00 -7.19 34.30
N GLY A 114 -5.90 -6.63 33.49
CA GLY A 114 -6.88 -5.61 33.90
C GLY A 114 -6.39 -4.17 33.81
N ASP A 115 -5.11 -3.93 33.47
CA ASP A 115 -4.57 -2.57 33.39
C ASP A 115 -5.03 -1.88 32.09
N PRO A 116 -5.40 -0.59 32.14
CA PRO A 116 -5.73 0.16 30.94
C PRO A 116 -4.45 0.48 30.13
N PHE A 117 -4.53 0.35 28.81
CA PHE A 117 -3.46 0.76 27.89
C PHE A 117 -4.02 1.33 26.59
N THR A 118 -3.16 1.98 25.81
CA THR A 118 -3.46 2.47 24.45
C THR A 118 -2.47 1.88 23.46
N HIS A 119 -2.85 1.80 22.19
CA HIS A 119 -1.89 1.36 21.15
C HIS A 119 -0.65 2.24 21.11
N ARG A 120 -0.74 3.55 21.38
CA ARG A 120 0.44 4.43 21.41
C ARG A 120 1.48 4.00 22.45
N GLN A 121 1.07 3.41 23.56
CA GLN A 121 2.00 2.96 24.61
C GLN A 121 2.71 1.66 24.24
N VAL A 122 2.10 0.84 23.38
CA VAL A 122 2.60 -0.51 23.02
C VAL A 122 3.32 -0.52 21.67
N LEU A 123 2.90 0.34 20.73
CA LEU A 123 3.56 0.46 19.44
C LEU A 123 4.89 1.19 19.59
N ASP A 124 5.98 0.49 19.30
CA ASP A 124 7.33 1.04 19.24
C ASP A 124 7.86 1.06 17.79
N THR A 125 9.17 1.31 17.60
CA THR A 125 9.80 1.32 16.28
C THR A 125 9.87 -0.05 15.58
N ARG A 126 9.62 -1.15 16.30
CA ARG A 126 9.75 -2.53 15.80
C ARG A 126 8.40 -3.24 15.67
N THR A 127 7.41 -2.88 16.48
CA THR A 127 6.06 -3.47 16.43
C THR A 127 5.20 -2.82 15.34
N ARG A 128 4.62 -3.65 14.48
CA ARG A 128 3.69 -3.26 13.43
C ARG A 128 2.28 -3.71 13.76
N CYS A 129 1.28 -3.01 13.21
CA CYS A 129 -0.12 -3.38 13.34
C CYS A 129 -0.38 -4.86 12.97
N ASN A 130 0.21 -5.34 11.88
CA ASN A 130 0.04 -6.71 11.40
C ASN A 130 0.79 -7.77 12.23
N ASP A 131 1.64 -7.39 13.18
CA ASP A 131 2.25 -8.35 14.11
C ASP A 131 1.22 -8.92 15.11
N CYS A 132 0.14 -8.17 15.36
CA CYS A 132 -0.97 -8.61 16.22
C CYS A 132 -2.29 -8.78 15.46
N HIS A 133 -2.55 -7.94 14.45
CA HIS A 133 -3.79 -8.01 13.66
C HIS A 133 -3.72 -9.05 12.54
N GLY A 134 -2.53 -9.56 12.19
CA GLY A 134 -2.36 -10.50 11.08
C GLY A 134 -2.62 -9.85 9.71
N ASP A 135 -2.93 -10.67 8.71
CA ASP A 135 -3.28 -10.20 7.37
C ASP A 135 -4.65 -9.50 7.40
N GLN A 136 -4.76 -8.34 6.75
CA GLN A 136 -5.97 -7.48 6.76
C GLN A 136 -6.59 -7.31 5.37
N GLY A 137 -6.02 -7.97 4.37
CA GLY A 137 -6.51 -7.96 2.99
C GLY A 137 -5.93 -9.09 2.14
N HIS A 138 -5.20 -10.01 2.76
CA HIS A 138 -4.62 -11.19 2.14
C HIS A 138 -4.78 -12.36 3.12
N GLU A 139 -5.93 -12.44 3.78
CA GLU A 139 -6.27 -13.53 4.66
C GLU A 139 -6.08 -14.86 3.91
N GLN A 140 -5.23 -15.72 4.45
CA GLN A 140 -5.17 -17.11 4.00
C GLN A 140 -6.53 -17.72 4.27
N SER A 141 -7.14 -18.35 3.26
CA SER A 141 -8.33 -19.17 3.48
C SER A 141 -8.02 -20.08 4.66
N ARG A 142 -8.72 -19.90 5.79
CA ARG A 142 -8.58 -20.84 6.90
C ARG A 142 -9.01 -22.18 6.32
N ALA A 143 -8.04 -23.07 6.09
CA ALA A 143 -8.35 -24.47 5.88
C ALA A 143 -9.10 -24.91 7.14
N GLU A 144 -10.37 -25.24 6.97
CA GLU A 144 -11.18 -25.97 7.95
C GLU A 144 -10.55 -27.33 8.26
#